data_AF-R6ZD22-F1
#
_entry.id   AF-R6ZD22-F1
#
_cell.length_a   1.000
_cell.length_b   1.000
_cell.length_c   1.000
_cell.angle_alpha   90.00
_cell.angle_beta   90.00
_cell.angle_gamma   90.00
#
_symmetry.space_group_name_H-M   'P 1'
#
loop_
_entity.id
_entity.type
_entity.pdbx_description
1 polymer ?
#
loop_
_entity_poly.entity_id
_entity_poly.type
_entity_poly.pdbx_seq_one_letter_code
_entity_poly.pdbx_strand_id
1 'polypeptide(L)'
;MVFAVTTPDIGTRGISAFIVEKGWKGFTFGDHYDKMGIRSSSTAELIFNNVKVPKENLLGKEGQGFKIAMATLDGGRIGIASQALGIAQGAYESALDYAKERVQFGKPIGFNQAIGFKLADMATKLRCARFLVYSSAELKEHHEPYGMESAMAKMYASDIALEVTNDAVQIFGGTGFLKGMDVERMYRDAKITTIYEGTNEIQRVVISSALLGKPPKDASGSSSRPKKPAPVTGVRKRHMITEGSPKEQAAELAALLRKDGYDFTVGIPMDTPIIQAERVVSAGQGIGEKENMKLIEQLAKAAGAAVGSSRPVAETFKYPVAETLKYVPLNRYVGMSGQKFTGNLYIACGISGAVQHLKGIKDASTIVAINTNGNAPIFKNCDYGIVGDVKEILPLLAEELGLEEKKPAPPMVKIKRPLPPKPEPIGKRYVCGGCGYEYIPELGDEDGDIAPGTLFEKLPEDWVCPECAESKEMFIEA
;
A
#
# COMPACT_ATOMS: atom_id res chain seq x y z
N MET A 1 0.47 19.62 1.19
CA MET A 1 0.31 19.56 -0.28
C MET A 1 -0.05 18.14 -0.67
N VAL A 2 -1.08 17.95 -1.48
CA VAL A 2 -1.60 16.64 -1.91
C VAL A 2 -1.67 16.64 -3.43
N PHE A 3 -1.25 15.55 -4.08
CA PHE A 3 -1.41 15.36 -5.52
C PHE A 3 -2.52 14.34 -5.75
N ALA A 4 -3.56 14.71 -6.51
CA ALA A 4 -4.72 13.88 -6.76
C ALA A 4 -5.11 13.90 -8.24
N VAL A 5 -5.71 12.82 -8.73
CA VAL A 5 -6.23 12.73 -10.09
C VAL A 5 -7.55 13.49 -10.17
N THR A 6 -7.60 14.55 -10.98
CA THR A 6 -8.82 15.32 -11.29
C THR A 6 -9.47 14.86 -12.58
N THR A 7 -8.67 14.37 -13.53
CA THR A 7 -9.14 13.78 -14.78
C THR A 7 -8.57 12.37 -14.92
N PRO A 8 -9.36 11.32 -14.68
CA PRO A 8 -8.93 9.94 -14.86
C PRO A 8 -8.43 9.65 -16.28
N ASP A 9 -7.64 8.58 -16.41
CA ASP A 9 -7.25 7.93 -17.66
C ASP A 9 -6.36 8.71 -18.65
N ILE A 10 -6.15 10.01 -18.45
CA ILE A 10 -5.22 10.83 -19.26
C ILE A 10 -3.76 10.87 -18.73
N GLY A 11 -3.41 9.91 -17.87
CA GLY A 11 -2.08 9.77 -17.29
C GLY A 11 -1.64 10.94 -16.41
N THR A 12 -0.37 11.33 -16.51
CA THR A 12 0.22 12.38 -15.64
C THR A 12 -0.40 13.77 -15.83
N ARG A 13 -1.06 14.02 -16.97
CA ARG A 13 -1.77 15.27 -17.26
C ARG A 13 -3.09 15.40 -16.49
N GLY A 14 -3.60 14.31 -15.92
CA GLY A 14 -4.80 14.28 -15.11
C GLY A 14 -4.57 14.58 -13.64
N ILE A 15 -3.33 14.89 -13.24
CA ILE A 15 -2.95 15.09 -11.83
C ILE A 15 -2.92 16.59 -11.52
N SER A 16 -3.56 16.98 -10.42
CA SER A 16 -3.56 18.34 -9.88
C SER A 16 -2.98 18.38 -8.46
N ALA A 17 -2.49 19.54 -8.03
CA ALA A 17 -1.90 19.74 -6.71
C ALA A 17 -2.82 20.60 -5.83
N PHE A 18 -3.01 20.21 -4.57
CA PHE A 18 -3.92 20.86 -3.64
C PHE A 18 -3.24 21.18 -2.31
N ILE A 19 -3.65 22.27 -1.70
CA ILE A 19 -3.36 22.60 -0.30
C ILE A 19 -4.53 22.08 0.55
N VAL A 20 -4.26 21.08 1.40
CA VAL A 20 -5.27 20.50 2.30
C VAL A 20 -4.81 20.73 3.73
N GLU A 21 -5.68 21.26 4.57
CA GLU A 21 -5.35 21.60 5.95
C GLU A 21 -5.78 20.52 6.94
N LYS A 22 -4.96 20.32 7.98
CA LYS A 22 -5.29 19.45 9.10
C LYS A 22 -6.57 19.96 9.78
N GLY A 23 -7.48 19.04 10.09
CA GLY A 23 -8.74 19.34 10.80
C GLY A 23 -9.95 19.48 9.89
N TRP A 24 -9.77 19.52 8.56
CA TRP A 24 -10.90 19.46 7.64
C TRP A 24 -11.65 18.14 7.77
N LYS A 25 -13.00 18.22 7.72
CA LYS A 25 -13.87 17.05 7.87
C LYS A 25 -13.50 15.98 6.83
N GLY A 26 -13.28 14.76 7.31
CA GLY A 26 -12.90 13.62 6.47
C GLY A 26 -11.40 13.47 6.24
N PHE A 27 -10.56 14.42 6.66
CA PHE A 27 -9.10 14.29 6.54
C PHE A 27 -8.49 13.84 7.88
N THR A 28 -8.03 12.59 7.91
CA THR A 28 -7.45 11.96 9.10
C THR A 28 -6.10 11.32 8.80
N PHE A 29 -5.43 10.83 9.83
CA PHE A 29 -4.10 10.24 9.76
C PHE A 29 -4.17 8.81 10.29
N GLY A 30 -3.45 7.89 9.63
CA GLY A 30 -3.22 6.56 10.18
C GLY A 30 -2.19 6.59 11.31
N ASP A 31 -1.92 5.41 11.88
CA ASP A 31 -0.87 5.26 12.89
C ASP A 31 0.53 5.52 12.32
N HIS A 32 1.45 5.89 13.21
CA HIS A 32 2.85 6.02 12.86
C HIS A 32 3.50 4.65 12.58
N TYR A 33 4.15 4.53 11.42
CA TYR A 33 4.92 3.33 11.09
C TYR A 33 6.18 3.22 11.95
N ASP A 34 6.40 2.03 12.53
CA ASP A 34 7.66 1.68 13.18
C ASP A 34 8.73 1.39 12.11
N LYS A 35 9.70 2.29 11.99
CA LYS A 35 10.72 2.28 10.93
C LYS A 35 12.07 1.77 11.44
N MET A 36 12.86 1.25 10.52
CA MET A 36 14.27 0.90 10.76
C MET A 36 15.09 2.13 11.18
N GLY A 37 15.07 3.20 10.39
CA GLY A 37 15.83 4.44 10.59
C GLY A 37 14.92 5.67 10.61
N ILE A 38 15.53 6.84 10.82
CA ILE A 38 14.90 8.17 10.90
C ILE A 38 13.65 8.17 11.79
N ARG A 39 13.75 7.48 12.93
CA ARG A 39 12.62 7.13 13.81
C ARG A 39 11.96 8.34 14.47
N SER A 40 12.69 9.46 14.58
CA SER A 40 12.16 10.74 15.07
C SER A 40 11.25 11.44 14.06
N SER A 41 11.33 11.08 12.77
CA SER A 41 10.45 11.61 11.73
C SER A 41 9.14 10.81 11.70
N SER A 42 8.01 11.51 11.83
CA SER A 42 6.68 10.90 11.72
C SER A 42 6.41 10.44 10.28
N THR A 43 5.96 9.19 10.14
CA THR A 43 5.52 8.66 8.85
C THR A 43 4.23 7.90 9.08
N ALA A 44 3.17 8.29 8.39
CA ALA A 44 1.84 7.74 8.55
C ALA A 44 1.10 7.81 7.22
N GLU A 45 0.04 7.00 7.09
CA GLU A 45 -0.91 7.12 6.01
C GLU A 45 -1.74 8.41 6.15
N LEU A 46 -2.09 9.02 5.02
CA LEU A 46 -3.05 10.14 4.94
C LEU A 46 -4.38 9.60 4.41
N ILE A 47 -5.46 9.78 5.17
CA ILE A 47 -6.79 9.24 4.84
C ILE A 47 -7.71 10.38 4.46
N PHE A 48 -8.29 10.29 3.25
CA PHE A 48 -9.19 11.29 2.69
C PHE A 48 -10.57 10.66 2.46
N ASN A 49 -11.51 10.90 3.38
CA ASN A 49 -12.89 10.42 3.32
C ASN A 49 -13.83 11.57 2.97
N ASN A 50 -14.16 11.74 1.67
CA ASN A 50 -15.04 12.81 1.17
C ASN A 50 -14.64 14.23 1.63
N VAL A 51 -13.33 14.50 1.63
CA VAL A 51 -12.77 15.80 2.00
C VAL A 51 -13.18 16.85 0.96
N LYS A 52 -13.87 17.90 1.41
CA LYS A 52 -14.22 19.04 0.55
C LYS A 52 -13.05 20.03 0.49
N VAL A 53 -12.51 20.25 -0.70
CA VAL A 53 -11.39 21.17 -0.93
C VAL A 53 -11.89 22.41 -1.69
N PRO A 54 -11.73 23.63 -1.16
CA PRO A 54 -12.08 24.87 -1.86
C PRO A 54 -11.28 25.03 -3.17
N LYS A 55 -11.86 25.75 -4.14
CA LYS A 55 -11.25 25.91 -5.48
C LYS A 55 -9.93 26.70 -5.42
N GLU A 56 -9.84 27.66 -4.51
CA GLU A 56 -8.68 28.51 -4.24
C GLU A 56 -7.48 27.74 -3.68
N ASN A 57 -7.69 26.53 -3.14
CA ASN A 57 -6.63 25.66 -2.63
C ASN A 57 -5.94 24.84 -3.73
N LEU A 58 -6.35 24.98 -4.99
CA LEU A 58 -5.63 24.46 -6.14
C LEU A 58 -4.30 25.20 -6.30
N LEU A 59 -3.19 24.46 -6.18
CA LEU A 59 -1.86 25.01 -6.41
C LEU A 59 -1.50 24.90 -7.89
N GLY A 60 -1.35 26.04 -8.56
CA GLY A 60 -1.14 26.11 -10.00
C GLY A 60 -2.44 25.99 -10.79
N LYS A 61 -2.40 25.37 -11.98
CA LYS A 61 -3.60 25.07 -12.79
C LYS A 61 -3.94 23.59 -12.74
N GLU A 62 -5.20 23.27 -13.04
CA GLU A 62 -5.65 21.89 -13.19
C GLU A 62 -4.78 21.14 -14.21
N GLY A 63 -4.40 19.90 -13.90
CA GLY A 63 -3.51 19.06 -14.71
C GLY A 63 -2.02 19.39 -14.61
N GLN A 64 -1.62 20.40 -13.83
CA GLN A 64 -0.20 20.76 -13.62
C GLN A 64 0.45 20.05 -12.42
N GLY A 65 -0.28 19.23 -11.67
CA GLY A 65 0.18 18.61 -10.43
C GLY A 65 1.43 17.77 -10.61
N PHE A 66 1.53 16.98 -11.69
CA PHE A 66 2.73 16.19 -11.96
C PHE A 66 3.97 17.07 -12.20
N LYS A 67 3.83 18.16 -12.96
CA LYS A 67 4.94 19.10 -13.21
C LYS A 67 5.43 19.74 -11.91
N ILE A 68 4.50 20.14 -11.05
CA ILE A 68 4.80 20.72 -9.73
C ILE A 68 5.52 19.69 -8.85
N ALA A 69 5.03 18.44 -8.82
CA ALA A 69 5.66 17.36 -8.07
C ALA A 69 7.11 17.11 -8.54
N MET A 70 7.33 17.03 -9.85
CA MET A 70 8.68 16.79 -10.40
C MET A 70 9.64 17.93 -10.08
N ALA A 71 9.22 19.19 -10.29
CA ALA A 71 10.07 20.34 -9.97
C ALA A 71 10.42 20.42 -8.46
N THR A 72 9.46 20.07 -7.59
CA THR A 72 9.70 20.00 -6.14
C THR A 72 10.71 18.90 -5.80
N LEU A 73 10.58 17.71 -6.40
CA LEU A 73 11.47 16.58 -6.16
C LEU A 73 12.89 16.82 -6.69
N ASP A 74 13.06 17.50 -7.82
CA ASP A 74 14.40 17.83 -8.33
C ASP A 74 15.17 18.67 -7.30
N GLY A 75 14.51 19.64 -6.67
CA GLY A 75 15.07 20.42 -5.58
C GLY A 75 15.26 19.62 -4.28
N GLY A 76 14.31 18.74 -3.96
CA GLY A 76 14.34 17.87 -2.77
C GLY A 76 15.49 16.86 -2.78
N ARG A 77 15.83 16.31 -3.95
CA ARG A 77 16.94 15.37 -4.14
C ARG A 77 18.30 15.94 -3.69
N ILE A 78 18.55 17.24 -3.88
CA ILE A 78 19.76 17.91 -3.37
C ILE A 78 19.76 17.89 -1.83
N GLY A 79 18.61 18.14 -1.21
CA GLY A 79 18.43 18.04 0.24
C GLY A 79 18.69 16.63 0.77
N ILE A 80 18.14 15.60 0.09
CA ILE A 80 18.41 14.20 0.44
C ILE A 80 19.88 13.81 0.28
N ALA A 81 20.52 14.25 -0.81
CA ALA A 81 21.94 14.04 -1.03
C ALA A 81 22.78 14.66 0.10
N SER A 82 22.39 15.86 0.54
CA SER A 82 23.03 16.57 1.66
C SER A 82 22.82 15.83 3.00
N GLN A 83 21.62 15.30 3.24
CA GLN A 83 21.34 14.45 4.40
C GLN A 83 22.20 13.19 4.40
N ALA A 84 22.28 12.49 3.26
CA ALA A 84 23.11 11.29 3.12
C ALA A 84 24.60 11.60 3.37
N LEU A 85 25.11 12.70 2.80
CA LEU A 85 26.46 13.19 3.04
C LEU A 85 26.73 13.46 4.53
N GLY A 86 25.79 14.11 5.23
CA GLY A 86 25.92 14.39 6.66
C GLY A 86 25.97 13.12 7.52
N ILE A 87 25.09 12.15 7.24
CA ILE A 87 25.09 10.85 7.92
C ILE A 87 26.42 10.14 7.71
N ALA A 88 26.90 10.09 6.47
CA ALA A 88 28.14 9.43 6.10
C ALA A 88 29.37 10.11 6.74
N GLN A 89 29.40 11.45 6.75
CA GLN A 89 30.49 12.23 7.34
C GLN A 89 30.59 11.97 8.86
N GLY A 90 29.48 12.00 9.58
CA GLY A 90 29.47 11.72 11.03
C GLY A 90 29.91 10.29 11.36
N ALA A 91 29.54 9.32 10.51
CA ALA A 91 29.98 7.93 10.69
C ALA A 91 31.48 7.76 10.44
N TYR A 92 32.01 8.43 9.40
CA TYR A 92 33.44 8.45 9.11
C TYR A 92 34.26 9.07 10.25
N GLU A 93 33.83 10.23 10.77
CA GLU A 93 34.51 10.91 11.88
C GLU A 93 34.51 10.03 13.14
N SER A 94 33.37 9.44 13.49
CA SER A 94 33.26 8.50 14.60
C SER A 94 34.20 7.30 14.44
N ALA A 95 34.28 6.73 13.24
CA ALA A 95 35.14 5.59 12.92
C ALA A 95 36.63 5.97 12.95
N LEU A 96 36.98 7.15 12.46
CA LEU A 96 38.35 7.66 12.45
C LEU A 96 38.86 7.87 13.88
N ASP A 97 38.05 8.46 14.74
CA ASP A 97 38.41 8.72 16.13
C ASP A 97 38.55 7.40 16.91
N TYR A 98 37.56 6.50 16.78
CA TYR A 98 37.65 5.16 17.37
C TYR A 98 38.89 4.38 16.90
N ALA A 99 39.24 4.48 15.61
CA ALA A 99 40.40 3.78 15.06
C ALA A 99 41.74 4.30 15.61
N LYS A 100 41.80 5.59 16.01
CA LYS A 100 42.99 6.19 16.63
C LYS A 100 43.13 5.84 18.11
N GLU A 101 42.03 5.55 18.79
CA GLU A 101 42.02 5.25 20.23
C GLU A 101 42.09 3.75 20.55
N ARG A 102 41.37 2.92 19.78
CA ARG A 102 41.25 1.50 20.07
C ARG A 102 42.56 0.77 19.78
N VAL A 103 43.18 0.18 20.81
CA VAL A 103 44.42 -0.61 20.68
C VAL A 103 44.13 -2.11 20.55
N GLN A 104 44.68 -2.74 19.52
CA GLN A 104 44.79 -4.20 19.38
C GLN A 104 46.15 -4.55 18.80
N PHE A 105 46.70 -5.71 19.21
CA PHE A 105 48.02 -6.15 18.77
C PHE A 105 49.12 -5.10 18.99
N GLY A 106 49.03 -4.36 20.11
CA GLY A 106 50.06 -3.42 20.57
C GLY A 106 50.05 -2.02 19.92
N LYS A 107 49.09 -1.68 19.05
CA LYS A 107 48.96 -0.34 18.45
C LYS A 107 47.50 0.05 18.16
N PRO A 108 47.19 1.33 17.95
CA PRO A 108 45.86 1.73 17.49
C PRO A 108 45.48 1.03 16.19
N ILE A 109 44.23 0.58 16.08
CA ILE A 109 43.76 -0.21 14.94
C ILE A 109 43.81 0.56 13.62
N GLY A 110 43.78 1.90 13.65
CA GLY A 110 43.95 2.75 12.48
C GLY A 110 45.30 2.59 11.77
N PHE A 111 46.33 2.07 12.48
CA PHE A 111 47.63 1.74 11.91
C PHE A 111 47.71 0.30 11.37
N ASN A 112 46.61 -0.45 11.37
CA ASN A 112 46.49 -1.68 10.59
C ASN A 112 46.09 -1.31 9.17
N GLN A 113 46.86 -1.77 8.18
CA GLN A 113 46.74 -1.33 6.79
C GLN A 113 45.31 -1.46 6.24
N ALA A 114 44.62 -2.56 6.53
CA ALA A 114 43.24 -2.77 6.09
C ALA A 114 42.25 -1.72 6.63
N ILE A 115 42.46 -1.22 7.86
CA ILE A 115 41.64 -0.14 8.44
C ILE A 115 42.03 1.20 7.83
N GLY A 116 43.33 1.45 7.67
CA GLY A 116 43.84 2.65 7.00
C GLY A 116 43.30 2.82 5.58
N PHE A 117 43.24 1.74 4.80
CA PHE A 117 42.65 1.74 3.45
C PHE A 117 41.17 2.11 3.48
N LYS A 118 40.37 1.51 4.37
CA LYS A 118 38.95 1.87 4.54
C LYS A 118 38.79 3.36 4.85
N LEU A 119 39.58 3.89 5.78
CA LEU A 119 39.52 5.31 6.14
C LEU A 119 39.88 6.23 4.95
N ALA A 120 40.88 5.86 4.15
CA ALA A 120 41.25 6.62 2.95
C ALA A 120 40.15 6.59 1.88
N ASP A 121 39.56 5.42 1.62
CA ASP A 121 38.50 5.26 0.63
C ASP A 121 37.23 6.01 1.05
N MET A 122 36.82 5.90 2.32
CA MET A 122 35.67 6.63 2.86
C MET A 122 35.86 8.15 2.71
N ALA A 123 37.03 8.68 3.09
CA ALA A 123 37.33 10.11 2.97
C ALA A 123 37.24 10.60 1.52
N THR A 124 37.78 9.82 0.58
CA THR A 124 37.75 10.15 -0.86
C THR A 124 36.32 10.15 -1.39
N LYS A 125 35.54 9.12 -1.07
CA LYS A 125 34.14 9.00 -1.50
C LYS A 125 33.26 10.13 -0.96
N LEU A 126 33.47 10.52 0.31
CA LEU A 126 32.81 11.68 0.91
C LEU A 126 33.15 12.98 0.20
N ARG A 127 34.41 13.16 -0.22
CA ARG A 127 34.82 14.33 -1.00
C ARG A 127 34.11 14.40 -2.35
N CYS A 128 34.04 13.28 -3.07
CA CYS A 128 33.30 13.18 -4.33
C CYS A 128 31.80 13.48 -4.14
N ALA A 129 31.15 12.89 -3.14
CA ALA A 129 29.75 13.13 -2.85
C ALA A 129 29.47 14.60 -2.55
N ARG A 130 30.34 15.25 -1.77
CA ARG A 130 30.22 16.68 -1.45
C ARG A 130 30.31 17.57 -2.70
N PHE A 131 31.21 17.27 -3.63
CA PHE A 131 31.30 18.01 -4.88
C PHE A 131 30.03 17.89 -5.73
N LEU A 132 29.47 16.69 -5.86
CA LEU A 132 28.22 16.49 -6.60
C LEU A 132 27.05 17.27 -5.99
N VAL A 133 26.95 17.24 -4.65
CA VAL A 133 25.91 17.99 -3.92
C VAL A 133 26.02 19.49 -4.15
N TYR A 134 27.21 20.07 -3.97
CA TYR A 134 27.40 21.51 -4.11
C TYR A 134 27.30 21.99 -5.55
N SER A 135 27.82 21.22 -6.51
CA SER A 135 27.67 21.54 -7.93
C SER A 135 26.20 21.55 -8.35
N SER A 136 25.39 20.59 -7.88
CA SER A 136 23.94 20.60 -8.14
C SER A 136 23.23 21.79 -7.48
N ALA A 137 23.66 22.17 -6.28
CA ALA A 137 23.10 23.31 -5.56
C ALA A 137 23.40 24.64 -6.26
N GLU A 138 24.63 24.81 -6.76
CA GLU A 138 25.08 25.98 -7.52
C GLU A 138 24.25 26.17 -8.80
N LEU A 139 24.03 25.11 -9.57
CA LEU A 139 23.16 25.16 -10.76
C LEU A 139 21.73 25.62 -10.40
N LYS A 140 21.18 25.11 -9.28
CA LYS A 140 19.87 25.51 -8.80
C LYS A 140 19.83 26.99 -8.39
N GLU A 141 20.87 27.48 -7.72
CA GLU A 141 21.00 28.87 -7.29
C GLU A 141 21.06 29.83 -8.48
N HIS A 142 21.73 29.44 -9.56
CA HIS A 142 21.79 30.20 -10.81
C HIS A 142 20.59 29.99 -11.75
N HIS A 143 19.54 29.28 -11.29
CA HIS A 143 18.36 28.94 -12.09
C HIS A 143 18.66 28.19 -13.39
N GLU A 144 19.77 27.46 -13.44
CA GLU A 144 20.13 26.58 -14.54
C GLU A 144 19.37 25.24 -14.43
N PRO A 145 19.20 24.46 -15.52
CA PRO A 145 18.68 23.10 -15.42
C PRO A 145 19.60 22.22 -14.56
N TYR A 146 19.06 21.59 -13.52
CA TYR A 146 19.84 20.78 -12.56
C TYR A 146 19.25 19.38 -12.29
N GLY A 147 18.27 18.95 -13.10
CA GLY A 147 17.51 17.72 -12.83
C GLY A 147 18.36 16.44 -12.95
N MET A 148 19.35 16.44 -13.86
CA MET A 148 20.27 15.32 -14.01
C MET A 148 21.30 15.30 -12.87
N GLU A 149 21.86 16.47 -12.56
CA GLU A 149 22.91 16.66 -11.56
C GLU A 149 22.37 16.35 -10.15
N SER A 150 21.15 16.79 -9.83
CA SER A 150 20.52 16.44 -8.55
C SER A 150 20.27 14.93 -8.41
N ALA A 151 19.90 14.25 -9.51
CA ALA A 151 19.73 12.81 -9.52
C ALA A 151 21.07 12.08 -9.31
N MET A 152 22.15 12.54 -9.98
CA MET A 152 23.52 12.03 -9.77
C MET A 152 23.98 12.22 -8.32
N ALA A 153 23.80 13.42 -7.77
CA ALA A 153 24.17 13.74 -6.40
C ALA A 153 23.43 12.87 -5.39
N LYS A 154 22.09 12.76 -5.51
CA LYS A 154 21.28 11.93 -4.61
C LYS A 154 21.65 10.47 -4.68
N MET A 155 21.79 9.92 -5.89
CA MET A 155 22.15 8.52 -6.09
C MET A 155 23.53 8.22 -5.48
N TYR A 156 24.56 8.99 -5.85
CA TYR A 156 25.91 8.74 -5.41
C TYR A 156 26.05 8.94 -3.89
N ALA A 157 25.56 10.06 -3.35
CA ALA A 157 25.68 10.34 -1.92
C ALA A 157 24.97 9.29 -1.05
N SER A 158 23.80 8.79 -1.49
CA SER A 158 23.07 7.75 -0.75
C SER A 158 23.72 6.36 -0.83
N ASP A 159 24.26 5.97 -1.99
CA ASP A 159 25.04 4.72 -2.12
C ASP A 159 26.30 4.78 -1.23
N ILE A 160 27.04 5.90 -1.26
CA ILE A 160 28.22 6.10 -0.42
C ILE A 160 27.88 6.17 1.07
N ALA A 161 26.75 6.77 1.45
CA ALA A 161 26.35 6.81 2.85
C ALA A 161 26.13 5.41 3.43
N LEU A 162 25.54 4.49 2.66
CA LEU A 162 25.35 3.11 3.11
C LEU A 162 26.70 2.38 3.22
N GLU A 163 27.63 2.59 2.29
CA GLU A 163 28.95 1.97 2.33
C GLU A 163 29.78 2.49 3.52
N VAL A 164 29.87 3.82 3.69
CA VAL A 164 30.65 4.46 4.76
C VAL A 164 30.11 4.06 6.13
N THR A 165 28.79 4.06 6.32
CA THR A 165 28.19 3.65 7.60
C THR A 165 28.39 2.16 7.89
N ASN A 166 28.34 1.30 6.86
CA ASN A 166 28.65 -0.12 7.02
C ASN A 166 30.12 -0.32 7.46
N ASP A 167 31.06 0.36 6.80
CA ASP A 167 32.48 0.28 7.16
C ASP A 167 32.78 0.88 8.54
N ALA A 168 32.07 1.94 8.93
CA ALA A 168 32.16 2.50 10.28
C ALA A 168 31.74 1.47 11.34
N VAL A 169 30.61 0.77 11.13
CA VAL A 169 30.19 -0.33 12.01
C VAL A 169 31.27 -1.44 12.06
N GLN A 170 31.86 -1.78 10.91
CA GLN A 170 32.91 -2.81 10.85
C GLN A 170 34.19 -2.41 11.59
N ILE A 171 34.59 -1.13 11.54
CA ILE A 171 35.76 -0.58 12.27
C ILE A 171 35.53 -0.63 13.79
N PHE A 172 34.30 -0.34 14.25
CA PHE A 172 33.91 -0.50 15.66
C PHE A 172 33.81 -1.98 16.10
N GLY A 173 33.74 -2.92 15.15
CA GLY A 173 33.57 -4.34 15.43
C GLY A 173 32.29 -4.64 16.21
N GLY A 174 32.36 -5.53 17.21
CA GLY A 174 31.19 -5.92 18.01
C GLY A 174 30.48 -4.74 18.69
N THR A 175 31.22 -3.69 19.09
CA THR A 175 30.63 -2.49 19.69
C THR A 175 29.74 -1.75 18.70
N GLY A 176 30.13 -1.68 17.42
CA GLY A 176 29.39 -0.97 16.38
C GLY A 176 28.02 -1.58 16.07
N PHE A 177 27.79 -2.82 16.49
CA PHE A 177 26.51 -3.52 16.34
C PHE A 177 25.55 -3.29 17.53
N LEU A 178 26.04 -2.70 18.62
CA LEU A 178 25.23 -2.45 19.81
C LEU A 178 24.37 -1.19 19.63
N LYS A 179 23.09 -1.30 19.98
CA LYS A 179 22.20 -0.14 20.08
C LYS A 179 22.76 0.86 21.09
N GLY A 180 22.69 2.15 20.75
CA GLY A 180 23.22 3.25 21.55
C GLY A 180 24.57 3.77 21.05
N MET A 181 25.25 3.04 20.15
CA MET A 181 26.36 3.60 19.38
C MET A 181 25.82 4.40 18.20
N ASP A 182 26.42 5.56 17.93
CA ASP A 182 25.96 6.45 16.86
C ASP A 182 26.09 5.81 15.47
N VAL A 183 27.13 5.01 15.22
CA VAL A 183 27.37 4.35 13.91
C VAL A 183 26.28 3.34 13.54
N GLU A 184 25.70 2.64 14.52
CA GLU A 184 24.55 1.74 14.32
C GLU A 184 23.32 2.53 13.85
N ARG A 185 23.05 3.67 14.52
CA ARG A 185 21.94 4.54 14.17
C ARG A 185 22.13 5.11 12.77
N MET A 186 23.32 5.62 12.49
CA MET A 186 23.68 6.20 11.20
C MET A 186 23.53 5.18 10.06
N TYR A 187 23.89 3.91 10.26
CA TYR A 187 23.66 2.85 9.28
C TYR A 187 22.15 2.63 8.99
N ARG A 188 21.33 2.54 10.04
CA ARG A 188 19.86 2.44 9.89
C ARG A 188 19.28 3.64 9.16
N ASP A 189 19.76 4.84 9.49
CA ASP A 189 19.27 6.10 8.92
C ASP A 189 19.75 6.29 7.47
N ALA A 190 20.97 5.87 7.12
CA ALA A 190 21.49 5.95 5.75
C ALA A 190 20.63 5.15 4.77
N LYS A 191 20.08 4.01 5.18
CA LYS A 191 19.38 3.11 4.25
C LYS A 191 18.18 3.75 3.56
N ILE A 192 17.41 4.58 4.28
CA ILE A 192 16.22 5.24 3.70
C ILE A 192 16.59 6.19 2.57
N THR A 193 17.81 6.73 2.58
CA THR A 193 18.28 7.68 1.56
C THR A 193 18.37 7.06 0.18
N THR A 194 18.51 5.74 0.08
CA THR A 194 18.50 4.99 -1.18
C THR A 194 17.08 4.74 -1.74
N ILE A 195 16.03 5.04 -0.96
CA ILE A 195 14.65 4.62 -1.24
C ILE A 195 13.73 5.82 -1.52
N TYR A 196 13.57 6.74 -0.57
CA TYR A 196 12.62 7.85 -0.70
C TYR A 196 13.10 8.94 -1.69
N GLU A 197 12.18 9.83 -2.08
CA GLU A 197 12.42 10.86 -3.12
C GLU A 197 12.93 10.29 -4.46
N GLY A 198 12.53 9.06 -4.75
CA GLY A 198 12.93 8.25 -5.89
C GLY A 198 14.09 7.32 -5.53
N THR A 199 13.90 6.02 -5.73
CA THR A 199 14.94 5.02 -5.47
C THR A 199 16.16 5.26 -6.35
N ASN A 200 17.30 4.68 -6.00
CA ASN A 200 18.52 4.86 -6.79
C ASN A 200 18.39 4.27 -8.22
N GLU A 201 17.49 3.32 -8.45
CA GLU A 201 17.14 2.86 -9.80
C GLU A 201 16.38 3.93 -10.57
N ILE A 202 15.42 4.60 -9.94
CA ILE A 202 14.69 5.71 -10.55
C ILE A 202 15.63 6.88 -10.86
N GLN A 203 16.61 7.17 -10.00
CA GLN A 203 17.61 8.19 -10.31
C GLN A 203 18.42 7.82 -11.57
N ARG A 204 18.79 6.54 -11.74
CA ARG A 204 19.43 6.05 -12.96
C ARG A 204 18.53 6.21 -14.19
N VAL A 205 17.21 6.02 -14.06
CA VAL A 205 16.26 6.30 -15.15
C VAL A 205 16.25 7.79 -15.51
N VAL A 206 16.26 8.70 -14.52
CA VAL A 206 16.33 10.15 -14.76
C VAL A 206 17.62 10.52 -15.50
N ILE A 207 18.77 10.03 -15.02
CA ILE A 207 20.08 10.28 -15.64
C ILE A 207 20.12 9.71 -17.06
N SER A 208 19.70 8.46 -17.24
CA SER A 208 19.65 7.81 -18.55
C SER A 208 18.76 8.58 -19.53
N SER A 209 17.59 9.03 -19.08
CA SER A 209 16.66 9.81 -19.90
C SER A 209 17.22 11.19 -20.28
N ALA A 210 18.01 11.82 -19.39
CA ALA A 210 18.68 13.08 -19.69
C ALA A 210 19.81 12.91 -20.72
N LEU A 211 20.53 11.78 -20.67
CA LEU A 211 21.64 11.48 -21.59
C LEU A 211 21.16 10.98 -22.96
N LEU A 212 20.14 10.12 -22.99
CA LEU A 212 19.70 9.41 -24.19
C LEU A 212 18.44 10.02 -24.83
N GLY A 213 17.71 10.87 -24.09
CA GLY A 213 16.39 11.33 -24.49
C GLY A 213 15.31 10.27 -24.27
N LYS A 214 14.17 10.45 -24.96
CA LYS A 214 13.06 9.48 -24.88
C LYS A 214 13.39 8.24 -25.71
N PRO A 215 13.07 7.03 -25.24
CA PRO A 215 13.17 5.86 -26.08
C PRO A 215 12.34 6.06 -27.36
N PRO A 216 12.80 5.53 -28.51
CA PRO A 216 11.98 5.47 -29.71
C PRO A 216 10.63 4.84 -29.38
N LYS A 217 9.54 5.37 -29.93
CA LYS A 217 8.26 4.66 -29.86
C LYS A 217 8.41 3.40 -30.69
N ASP A 218 8.23 2.23 -30.08
CA ASP A 218 8.19 0.97 -30.83
C ASP A 218 7.07 1.05 -31.88
N ALA A 219 7.39 0.67 -33.12
CA ALA A 219 6.42 0.58 -34.21
C ALA A 219 5.39 -0.53 -33.98
N SER A 220 5.68 -1.48 -33.09
CA SER A 220 4.72 -2.42 -32.53
C SER A 220 4.14 -1.80 -31.25
N GLY A 221 2.91 -1.30 -31.32
CA GLY A 221 2.17 -0.66 -30.21
C GLY A 221 1.84 -1.56 -29.03
N SER A 222 2.79 -2.34 -28.51
CA SER A 222 2.62 -3.05 -27.25
C SER A 222 2.80 -2.05 -26.10
N SER A 223 1.76 -1.26 -25.84
CA SER A 223 1.61 -0.68 -24.51
C SER A 223 1.24 -1.82 -23.57
N SER A 224 2.22 -2.58 -23.10
CA SER A 224 2.01 -3.44 -21.94
C SER A 224 1.89 -2.55 -20.70
N ARG A 225 0.80 -1.78 -20.62
CA ARG A 225 0.34 -1.24 -19.33
C ARG A 225 0.16 -2.48 -18.44
N PRO A 226 0.77 -2.52 -17.24
CA PRO A 226 0.56 -3.66 -16.36
C PRO A 226 -0.94 -3.79 -16.10
N LYS A 227 -1.54 -4.90 -16.54
CA LYS A 227 -2.95 -5.24 -16.30
C LYS A 227 -3.23 -4.99 -14.81
N LYS A 228 -4.24 -4.17 -14.48
CA LYS A 228 -4.63 -3.92 -13.09
C LYS A 228 -4.80 -5.29 -12.41
N PRO A 229 -4.04 -5.59 -11.34
CA PRO A 229 -4.10 -6.93 -10.74
C PRO A 229 -5.52 -7.19 -10.27
N ALA A 230 -6.08 -8.34 -10.70
CA ALA A 230 -7.40 -8.76 -10.27
C ALA A 230 -7.46 -8.84 -8.73
N PRO A 231 -8.63 -8.61 -8.10
CA PRO A 231 -8.78 -8.74 -6.65
C PRO A 231 -8.25 -10.10 -6.17
N VAL A 232 -7.46 -10.10 -5.10
CA VAL A 232 -6.83 -11.31 -4.54
C VAL A 232 -7.88 -12.36 -4.15
N THR A 233 -9.06 -11.90 -3.73
CA THR A 233 -10.17 -12.78 -3.35
C THR A 233 -11.12 -13.10 -4.51
N GLY A 234 -10.81 -12.73 -5.76
CA GLY A 234 -11.66 -12.91 -6.95
C GLY A 234 -12.78 -11.86 -7.09
N VAL A 235 -13.70 -12.05 -8.04
CA VAL A 235 -14.83 -11.13 -8.29
C VAL A 235 -15.82 -11.07 -7.13
N ARG A 236 -16.00 -9.91 -6.50
CA ARG A 236 -16.86 -9.70 -5.32
C ARG A 236 -18.00 -8.74 -5.65
N LYS A 237 -19.07 -8.73 -4.83
CA LYS A 237 -20.20 -7.79 -5.01
C LYS A 237 -19.79 -6.33 -4.88
N ARG A 238 -18.81 -6.02 -4.01
CA ARG A 238 -18.28 -4.67 -3.76
C ARG A 238 -19.36 -3.62 -3.46
N HIS A 239 -20.41 -4.03 -2.74
CA HIS A 239 -21.47 -3.13 -2.33
C HIS A 239 -21.04 -2.35 -1.09
N MET A 240 -20.86 -1.04 -1.27
CA MET A 240 -20.42 -0.13 -0.20
C MET A 240 -21.63 0.58 0.40
N ILE A 241 -21.82 0.42 1.71
CA ILE A 241 -22.88 1.06 2.48
C ILE A 241 -22.30 2.38 3.01
N THR A 242 -22.59 3.49 2.32
CA THR A 242 -21.99 4.80 2.58
C THR A 242 -22.97 5.85 3.09
N GLU A 243 -24.27 5.61 2.94
CA GLU A 243 -25.32 6.56 3.32
C GLU A 243 -25.91 6.21 4.69
N GLY A 244 -26.56 7.18 5.32
CA GLY A 244 -27.19 7.00 6.63
C GLY A 244 -26.25 7.10 7.84
N SER A 245 -26.85 7.08 9.01
CA SER A 245 -26.22 6.98 10.32
C SER A 245 -25.59 5.58 10.54
N PRO A 246 -24.61 5.43 11.47
CA PRO A 246 -24.02 4.13 11.79
C PRO A 246 -25.04 3.01 12.07
N LYS A 247 -26.19 3.36 12.65
CA LYS A 247 -27.29 2.43 12.94
C LYS A 247 -28.00 1.97 11.68
N GLU A 248 -28.30 2.88 10.76
CA GLU A 248 -28.92 2.55 9.48
C GLU A 248 -27.99 1.67 8.64
N GLN A 249 -26.69 1.97 8.64
CA GLN A 249 -25.68 1.17 7.95
C GLN A 249 -25.59 -0.26 8.50
N ALA A 250 -25.62 -0.42 9.84
CA ALA A 250 -25.63 -1.72 10.49
C ALA A 250 -26.91 -2.53 10.16
N ALA A 251 -28.08 -1.88 10.19
CA ALA A 251 -29.35 -2.49 9.85
C ALA A 251 -29.41 -2.94 8.38
N GLU A 252 -28.93 -2.10 7.45
CA GLU A 252 -28.85 -2.43 6.03
C GLU A 252 -27.93 -3.65 5.78
N LEU A 253 -26.75 -3.68 6.42
CA LEU A 253 -25.84 -4.82 6.33
C LEU A 253 -26.49 -6.11 6.87
N ALA A 254 -27.16 -6.05 8.01
CA ALA A 254 -27.84 -7.21 8.58
C ALA A 254 -28.98 -7.72 7.66
N ALA A 255 -29.73 -6.80 7.03
CA ALA A 255 -30.77 -7.15 6.07
C ALA A 255 -30.21 -7.81 4.80
N LEU A 256 -29.10 -7.29 4.27
CA LEU A 256 -28.35 -7.87 3.14
C LEU A 256 -27.87 -9.29 3.43
N LEU A 257 -27.30 -9.53 4.61
CA LEU A 257 -26.83 -10.86 5.00
C LEU A 257 -27.99 -11.85 5.15
N ARG A 258 -29.12 -11.45 5.75
CA ARG A 258 -30.31 -12.31 5.80
C ARG A 258 -30.84 -12.62 4.40
N LYS A 259 -30.84 -11.63 3.51
CA LYS A 259 -31.25 -11.81 2.10
C LYS A 259 -30.34 -12.78 1.35
N ASP A 260 -29.05 -12.81 1.69
CA ASP A 260 -28.09 -13.79 1.17
C ASP A 260 -28.22 -15.20 1.81
N GLY A 261 -29.18 -15.40 2.71
CA GLY A 261 -29.51 -16.70 3.29
C GLY A 261 -28.77 -17.02 4.60
N TYR A 262 -28.15 -16.03 5.24
CA TYR A 262 -27.51 -16.25 6.54
C TYR A 262 -28.53 -16.28 7.68
N ASP A 263 -28.60 -17.42 8.38
CA ASP A 263 -29.41 -17.60 9.58
C ASP A 263 -28.58 -17.32 10.85
N PHE A 264 -28.94 -16.24 11.53
CA PHE A 264 -28.32 -15.80 12.78
C PHE A 264 -29.05 -16.33 14.03
N THR A 265 -30.02 -17.23 13.90
CA THR A 265 -30.65 -17.93 15.04
C THR A 265 -29.84 -19.16 15.49
N VAL A 266 -28.96 -19.65 14.62
CA VAL A 266 -28.04 -20.76 14.89
C VAL A 266 -26.59 -20.27 14.96
N GLY A 267 -25.71 -21.03 15.61
CA GLY A 267 -24.31 -20.65 15.75
C GLY A 267 -23.36 -21.79 16.11
N ILE A 268 -22.07 -21.49 16.02
CA ILE A 268 -20.96 -22.34 16.45
C ILE A 268 -20.27 -21.74 17.68
N PRO A 269 -19.59 -22.55 18.51
CA PRO A 269 -18.77 -22.04 19.60
C PRO A 269 -17.71 -21.04 19.10
N MET A 270 -17.50 -19.96 19.85
CA MET A 270 -16.51 -18.92 19.49
C MET A 270 -15.09 -19.47 19.35
N ASP A 271 -14.80 -20.57 20.05
CA ASP A 271 -13.52 -21.24 20.05
C ASP A 271 -13.39 -22.35 18.98
N THR A 272 -14.36 -22.51 18.09
CA THR A 272 -14.26 -23.44 16.95
C THR A 272 -13.01 -23.15 16.13
N PRO A 273 -12.22 -24.16 15.73
CA PRO A 273 -11.05 -23.97 14.86
C PRO A 273 -11.45 -23.26 13.55
N ILE A 274 -10.67 -22.26 13.12
CA ILE A 274 -10.98 -21.43 11.94
C ILE A 274 -11.24 -22.25 10.67
N ILE A 275 -10.50 -23.36 10.49
CA ILE A 275 -10.64 -24.24 9.32
C ILE A 275 -11.98 -24.99 9.30
N GLN A 276 -12.59 -25.19 10.48
CA GLN A 276 -13.87 -25.89 10.65
C GLN A 276 -15.04 -24.92 10.83
N ALA A 277 -14.76 -23.63 11.02
CA ALA A 277 -15.77 -22.63 11.28
C ALA A 277 -16.57 -22.32 10.00
N GLU A 278 -17.89 -22.36 10.11
CA GLU A 278 -18.78 -21.88 9.04
C GLU A 278 -18.64 -20.36 8.85
N ARG A 279 -18.41 -19.64 9.95
CA ARG A 279 -18.42 -18.18 9.98
C ARG A 279 -17.43 -17.67 11.01
N VAL A 280 -16.73 -16.60 10.67
CA VAL A 280 -15.68 -15.99 11.49
C VAL A 280 -15.86 -14.49 11.56
N VAL A 281 -15.80 -13.96 12.78
CA VAL A 281 -15.61 -12.52 13.02
C VAL A 281 -14.14 -12.31 13.37
N SER A 282 -13.44 -11.50 12.60
CA SER A 282 -11.99 -11.34 12.70
C SER A 282 -11.57 -9.93 13.05
N ALA A 283 -10.72 -9.81 14.07
CA ALA A 283 -10.18 -8.56 14.55
C ALA A 283 -8.90 -8.14 13.80
N GLY A 284 -8.88 -6.90 13.33
CA GLY A 284 -7.71 -6.21 12.78
C GLY A 284 -7.08 -5.22 13.75
N GLN A 285 -5.94 -4.63 13.37
CA GLN A 285 -5.31 -3.58 14.17
C GLN A 285 -6.21 -2.37 14.40
N GLY A 286 -7.15 -2.11 13.48
CA GLY A 286 -8.11 -1.01 13.62
C GLY A 286 -9.05 -1.14 14.82
N ILE A 287 -9.07 -2.28 15.53
CA ILE A 287 -9.81 -2.42 16.80
C ILE A 287 -9.18 -1.64 17.95
N GLY A 288 -7.90 -1.28 17.84
CA GLY A 288 -7.16 -0.57 18.90
C GLY A 288 -6.83 -1.46 20.09
N GLU A 289 -7.10 -0.96 21.30
CA GLU A 289 -6.74 -1.60 22.57
C GLU A 289 -7.44 -2.95 22.84
N LYS A 290 -6.86 -3.74 23.76
CA LYS A 290 -7.29 -5.12 24.04
C LYS A 290 -8.73 -5.21 24.53
N GLU A 291 -9.19 -4.22 25.28
CA GLU A 291 -10.53 -4.15 25.84
C GLU A 291 -11.61 -4.15 24.75
N ASN A 292 -11.28 -3.64 23.55
CA ASN A 292 -12.19 -3.59 22.42
C ASN A 292 -12.40 -4.98 21.76
N MET A 293 -11.61 -6.00 22.13
CA MET A 293 -11.89 -7.38 21.73
C MET A 293 -13.26 -7.88 22.20
N LYS A 294 -13.79 -7.31 23.29
CA LYS A 294 -15.16 -7.60 23.75
C LYS A 294 -16.21 -7.30 22.68
N LEU A 295 -15.97 -6.28 21.84
CA LEU A 295 -16.86 -5.94 20.71
C LEU A 295 -16.85 -7.05 19.65
N ILE A 296 -15.68 -7.64 19.41
CA ILE A 296 -15.50 -8.75 18.48
C ILE A 296 -16.17 -10.01 19.03
N GLU A 297 -16.00 -10.30 20.32
CA GLU A 297 -16.66 -11.43 20.99
C GLU A 297 -18.19 -11.28 21.00
N GLN A 298 -18.70 -10.07 21.27
CA GLN A 298 -20.13 -9.77 21.22
C GLN A 298 -20.70 -9.98 19.81
N LEU A 299 -20.02 -9.43 18.79
CA LEU A 299 -20.45 -9.61 17.40
C LEU A 299 -20.32 -11.08 16.97
N ALA A 300 -19.27 -11.80 17.40
CA ALA A 300 -19.11 -13.22 17.13
C ALA A 300 -20.26 -14.03 17.76
N LYS A 301 -20.65 -13.73 19.01
CA LYS A 301 -21.79 -14.36 19.66
C LYS A 301 -23.10 -14.06 18.92
N ALA A 302 -23.35 -12.81 18.55
CA ALA A 302 -24.54 -12.40 17.80
C ALA A 302 -24.62 -13.05 16.41
N ALA A 303 -23.48 -13.11 15.73
CA ALA A 303 -23.37 -13.73 14.42
C ALA A 303 -23.35 -15.26 14.48
N GLY A 304 -23.22 -15.88 15.67
CA GLY A 304 -23.07 -17.32 15.85
C GLY A 304 -21.74 -17.86 15.30
N ALA A 305 -20.64 -17.12 15.48
CA ALA A 305 -19.38 -17.28 14.77
C ALA A 305 -18.16 -17.52 15.66
N ALA A 306 -17.13 -18.11 15.05
CA ALA A 306 -15.82 -18.22 15.69
C ALA A 306 -15.08 -16.87 15.69
N VAL A 307 -14.25 -16.65 16.71
CA VAL A 307 -13.37 -15.48 16.78
C VAL A 307 -12.07 -15.78 16.03
N GLY A 308 -11.69 -14.89 15.12
CA GLY A 308 -10.41 -14.91 14.42
C GLY A 308 -9.66 -13.60 14.57
N SER A 309 -8.47 -13.50 13.97
CA SER A 309 -7.70 -12.26 13.95
C SER A 309 -6.77 -12.13 12.75
N SER A 310 -6.32 -10.91 12.50
CA SER A 310 -5.17 -10.63 11.64
C SER A 310 -3.85 -10.92 12.38
N ARG A 311 -2.76 -11.09 11.62
CA ARG A 311 -1.43 -11.37 12.17
C ARG A 311 -1.03 -10.41 13.29
N PRO A 312 -1.15 -9.08 13.12
CA PRO A 312 -0.68 -8.19 14.17
C PRO A 312 -1.51 -8.31 15.47
N VAL A 313 -2.80 -8.61 15.41
CA VAL A 313 -3.60 -8.80 16.64
C VAL A 313 -3.14 -10.05 17.42
N ALA A 314 -2.62 -11.07 16.72
CA ALA A 314 -2.04 -12.26 17.34
C ALA A 314 -0.53 -12.10 17.71
N GLU A 315 0.24 -11.30 16.96
CA GLU A 315 1.72 -11.28 16.98
C GLU A 315 2.38 -9.91 17.19
N THR A 316 1.68 -8.79 17.43
CA THR A 316 2.34 -7.47 17.45
C THR A 316 3.37 -7.37 18.57
N PHE A 317 4.66 -7.40 18.24
CA PHE A 317 5.75 -6.94 19.08
C PHE A 317 5.80 -5.40 19.02
N LYS A 318 5.40 -4.70 20.07
CA LYS A 318 5.87 -3.31 20.26
C LYS A 318 7.29 -3.38 20.84
N TYR A 319 8.13 -2.40 20.54
CA TYR A 319 9.46 -2.20 21.16
C TYR A 319 9.48 -0.78 21.74
N PRO A 320 10.08 -0.49 22.92
CA PRO A 320 10.93 -1.35 23.76
C PRO A 320 10.17 -2.29 24.70
N VAL A 321 8.86 -2.15 24.81
CA VAL A 321 8.01 -3.01 25.64
C VAL A 321 7.65 -4.23 24.82
N ALA A 322 8.38 -5.34 25.01
CA ALA A 322 8.12 -6.64 24.40
C ALA A 322 6.80 -7.27 24.89
N GLU A 323 5.71 -6.52 24.90
CA GLU A 323 4.37 -7.04 25.05
C GLU A 323 3.81 -7.27 23.66
N THR A 324 3.88 -8.53 23.26
CA THR A 324 3.07 -9.06 22.17
C THR A 324 1.60 -8.71 22.46
N LEU A 325 0.86 -8.04 21.57
CA LEU A 325 -0.57 -7.75 21.81
C LEU A 325 -1.30 -9.02 22.27
N LYS A 326 -1.04 -10.20 21.64
CA LYS A 326 -1.54 -11.53 22.06
C LYS A 326 -3.00 -11.47 22.53
N TYR A 327 -3.83 -10.71 21.81
CA TYR A 327 -5.24 -10.57 22.17
C TYR A 327 -5.96 -11.91 22.04
N VAL A 328 -5.51 -12.72 21.08
CA VAL A 328 -5.95 -14.09 20.85
C VAL A 328 -4.75 -15.02 20.63
N PRO A 329 -4.90 -16.33 20.85
CA PRO A 329 -3.84 -17.29 20.54
C PRO A 329 -3.48 -17.33 19.05
N LEU A 330 -2.25 -17.74 18.73
CA LEU A 330 -1.74 -17.79 17.35
C LEU A 330 -2.58 -18.64 16.39
N ASN A 331 -3.29 -19.65 16.91
CA ASN A 331 -4.17 -20.49 16.09
C ASN A 331 -5.45 -19.77 15.64
N ARG A 332 -5.69 -18.52 16.06
CA ARG A 332 -6.81 -17.67 15.59
C ARG A 332 -6.45 -16.76 14.43
N TYR A 333 -5.15 -16.61 14.15
CA TYR A 333 -4.66 -15.77 13.07
C TYR A 333 -5.06 -16.36 11.71
N VAL A 334 -5.74 -15.56 10.90
CA VAL A 334 -6.13 -15.87 9.52
C VAL A 334 -5.20 -15.17 8.52
N GLY A 335 -4.61 -15.94 7.61
CA GLY A 335 -3.70 -15.42 6.58
C GLY A 335 -2.84 -16.49 5.94
N MET A 336 -1.99 -16.08 4.99
CA MET A 336 -1.13 -16.98 4.20
C MET A 336 -0.22 -17.85 5.05
N SER A 337 0.32 -17.31 6.15
CA SER A 337 1.15 -18.02 7.13
C SER A 337 0.38 -18.47 8.38
N GLY A 338 -0.95 -18.27 8.40
CA GLY A 338 -1.84 -18.63 9.50
C GLY A 338 -2.88 -19.66 9.07
N GLN A 339 -4.06 -19.58 9.66
CA GLN A 339 -5.21 -20.39 9.28
C GLN A 339 -5.82 -19.88 7.96
N LYS A 340 -6.32 -20.81 7.15
CA LYS A 340 -7.13 -20.48 5.96
C LYS A 340 -8.59 -20.66 6.29
N PHE A 341 -9.39 -19.65 6.01
CA PHE A 341 -10.83 -19.69 6.18
C PHE A 341 -11.50 -20.02 4.85
N THR A 342 -12.28 -21.09 4.84
CA THR A 342 -13.04 -21.58 3.68
C THR A 342 -14.54 -21.63 3.95
N GLY A 343 -15.00 -21.07 5.08
CA GLY A 343 -16.42 -21.03 5.45
C GLY A 343 -17.25 -20.05 4.62
N ASN A 344 -18.49 -19.85 5.03
CA ASN A 344 -19.48 -19.07 4.31
C ASN A 344 -19.37 -17.57 4.58
N LEU A 345 -19.21 -17.14 5.83
CA LEU A 345 -19.23 -15.71 6.20
C LEU A 345 -17.97 -15.29 6.94
N TYR A 346 -17.25 -14.34 6.36
CA TYR A 346 -16.09 -13.72 7.00
C TYR A 346 -16.38 -12.23 7.27
N ILE A 347 -16.46 -11.84 8.54
CA ILE A 347 -16.64 -10.43 8.94
C ILE A 347 -15.30 -9.89 9.41
N ALA A 348 -14.72 -8.98 8.64
CA ALA A 348 -13.43 -8.37 8.90
C ALA A 348 -13.60 -6.99 9.55
N CYS A 349 -13.24 -6.88 10.83
CA CYS A 349 -13.41 -5.68 11.62
C CYS A 349 -12.06 -5.00 11.85
N GLY A 350 -11.84 -3.83 11.26
CA GLY A 350 -10.60 -3.06 11.39
C GLY A 350 -9.39 -3.69 10.68
N ILE A 351 -9.62 -4.56 9.70
CA ILE A 351 -8.57 -5.21 8.91
C ILE A 351 -8.35 -4.42 7.62
N SER A 352 -7.12 -4.00 7.33
CA SER A 352 -6.80 -3.21 6.13
C SER A 352 -6.86 -4.03 4.83
N GLY A 353 -6.56 -5.32 4.89
CA GLY A 353 -6.52 -6.21 3.71
C GLY A 353 -5.13 -6.40 3.11
N ALA A 354 -4.09 -6.53 3.96
CA ALA A 354 -2.77 -6.98 3.51
C ALA A 354 -2.89 -8.27 2.67
N VAL A 355 -2.11 -8.39 1.58
CA VAL A 355 -2.22 -9.49 0.62
C VAL A 355 -2.11 -10.86 1.30
N GLN A 356 -1.29 -10.99 2.33
CA GLN A 356 -1.15 -12.22 3.10
C GLN A 356 -2.47 -12.60 3.79
N HIS A 357 -3.19 -11.63 4.35
CA HIS A 357 -4.50 -11.87 4.96
C HIS A 357 -5.55 -12.23 3.91
N LEU A 358 -5.62 -11.48 2.80
CA LEU A 358 -6.58 -11.72 1.71
C LEU A 358 -6.44 -13.13 1.12
N LYS A 359 -5.22 -13.63 0.96
CA LYS A 359 -4.95 -15.01 0.52
C LYS A 359 -5.50 -16.06 1.49
N GLY A 360 -5.62 -15.74 2.79
CA GLY A 360 -6.17 -16.62 3.81
C GLY A 360 -7.70 -16.71 3.79
N ILE A 361 -8.39 -15.74 3.19
CA ILE A 361 -9.86 -15.66 3.11
C ILE A 361 -10.40 -15.75 1.68
N LYS A 362 -9.53 -16.04 0.70
CA LYS A 362 -9.88 -16.03 -0.73
C LYS A 362 -11.08 -16.93 -1.06
N ASP A 363 -11.23 -18.03 -0.33
CA ASP A 363 -12.24 -19.08 -0.52
C ASP A 363 -13.50 -18.85 0.34
N ALA A 364 -13.58 -17.73 1.07
CA ALA A 364 -14.79 -17.30 1.77
C ALA A 364 -15.91 -17.01 0.77
N SER A 365 -17.13 -17.49 1.06
CA SER A 365 -18.28 -17.26 0.18
C SER A 365 -18.67 -15.78 0.18
N THR A 366 -18.79 -15.18 1.36
CA THR A 366 -19.09 -13.76 1.56
C THR A 366 -18.07 -13.13 2.49
N ILE A 367 -17.54 -11.99 2.09
CA ILE A 367 -16.62 -11.18 2.91
C ILE A 367 -17.31 -9.84 3.23
N VAL A 368 -17.43 -9.53 4.51
CA VAL A 368 -17.86 -8.23 5.02
C VAL A 368 -16.63 -7.49 5.53
N ALA A 369 -16.50 -6.20 5.22
CA ALA A 369 -15.42 -5.37 5.71
C ALA A 369 -15.96 -4.13 6.44
N ILE A 370 -15.46 -3.86 7.64
CA ILE A 370 -15.77 -2.65 8.41
C ILE A 370 -14.45 -2.01 8.78
N ASN A 371 -14.19 -0.80 8.26
CA ASN A 371 -12.92 -0.12 8.47
C ASN A 371 -13.09 1.40 8.44
N THR A 372 -12.32 2.13 9.24
CA THR A 372 -12.31 3.60 9.24
C THR A 372 -11.61 4.19 8.00
N ASN A 373 -10.64 3.47 7.43
CA ASN A 373 -9.95 3.87 6.21
C ASN A 373 -10.72 3.40 4.98
N GLY A 374 -11.45 4.29 4.31
CA GLY A 374 -12.20 3.99 3.08
C GLY A 374 -11.35 3.49 1.90
N ASN A 375 -10.04 3.71 1.93
CA ASN A 375 -9.10 3.22 0.93
C ASN A 375 -8.48 1.86 1.27
N ALA A 376 -8.86 1.26 2.41
CA ALA A 376 -8.36 -0.04 2.82
C ALA A 376 -8.50 -1.08 1.69
N PRO A 377 -7.42 -1.78 1.29
CA PRO A 377 -7.44 -2.79 0.23
C PRO A 377 -8.54 -3.86 0.37
N ILE A 378 -8.98 -4.14 1.60
CA ILE A 378 -10.06 -5.09 1.87
C ILE A 378 -11.37 -4.72 1.17
N PHE A 379 -11.68 -3.43 0.98
CA PHE A 379 -12.92 -3.00 0.32
C PHE A 379 -12.98 -3.38 -1.16
N LYS A 380 -11.81 -3.53 -1.81
CA LYS A 380 -11.73 -4.06 -3.18
C LYS A 380 -11.90 -5.58 -3.23
N ASN A 381 -11.87 -6.25 -2.08
CA ASN A 381 -11.85 -7.69 -1.91
C ASN A 381 -13.02 -8.22 -1.06
N CYS A 382 -14.02 -7.37 -0.76
CA CYS A 382 -15.21 -7.70 0.02
C CYS A 382 -16.49 -7.63 -0.81
N ASP A 383 -17.51 -8.32 -0.34
CA ASP A 383 -18.86 -8.31 -0.90
C ASP A 383 -19.66 -7.13 -0.36
N TYR A 384 -19.56 -6.86 0.95
CA TYR A 384 -20.17 -5.72 1.63
C TYR A 384 -19.13 -4.93 2.42
N GLY A 385 -19.20 -3.59 2.36
CA GLY A 385 -18.27 -2.72 3.06
C GLY A 385 -18.94 -1.55 3.78
N ILE A 386 -18.55 -1.28 5.02
CA ILE A 386 -18.92 -0.05 5.76
C ILE A 386 -17.64 0.73 6.07
N VAL A 387 -17.61 2.01 5.68
CA VAL A 387 -16.54 2.94 6.07
C VAL A 387 -16.98 3.68 7.33
N GLY A 388 -16.52 3.23 8.50
CA GLY A 388 -16.96 3.76 9.79
C GLY A 388 -16.12 3.26 10.97
N ASP A 389 -16.32 3.88 12.14
CA ASP A 389 -15.66 3.45 13.37
C ASP A 389 -16.19 2.08 13.81
N VAL A 390 -15.28 1.12 13.95
CA VAL A 390 -15.61 -0.22 14.44
C VAL A 390 -16.22 -0.19 15.84
N LYS A 391 -15.89 0.79 16.68
CA LYS A 391 -16.47 0.92 18.02
C LYS A 391 -17.93 1.35 18.01
N GLU A 392 -18.36 2.03 16.95
CA GLU A 392 -19.76 2.45 16.76
C GLU A 392 -20.56 1.39 16.01
N ILE A 393 -19.99 0.83 14.93
CA ILE A 393 -20.71 -0.10 14.05
C ILE A 393 -20.89 -1.49 14.66
N LEU A 394 -19.88 -2.04 15.34
CA LEU A 394 -19.92 -3.43 15.83
C LEU A 394 -21.04 -3.67 16.86
N PRO A 395 -21.25 -2.81 17.89
CA PRO A 395 -22.37 -2.98 18.82
C PRO A 395 -23.72 -2.95 18.13
N LEU A 396 -23.94 -1.97 17.23
CA LEU A 396 -25.19 -1.80 16.50
C LEU A 396 -25.47 -3.00 15.59
N LEU A 397 -24.44 -3.51 14.92
CA LEU A 397 -24.56 -4.72 14.11
C LEU A 397 -24.85 -5.95 14.98
N ALA A 398 -24.24 -6.07 16.16
CA ALA A 398 -24.52 -7.19 17.07
C ALA A 398 -25.97 -7.17 17.59
N GLU A 399 -26.52 -5.99 17.88
CA GLU A 399 -27.94 -5.82 18.22
C GLU A 399 -28.83 -6.26 17.05
N GLU A 400 -28.53 -5.82 15.83
CA GLU A 400 -29.29 -6.17 14.63
C GLU A 400 -29.23 -7.67 14.31
N LEU A 401 -28.13 -8.37 14.56
CA LEU A 401 -28.01 -9.82 14.37
C LEU A 401 -28.66 -10.65 15.50
N GLY A 402 -28.97 -10.01 16.63
CA GLY A 402 -29.62 -10.59 17.81
C GLY A 402 -28.63 -11.20 18.80
N LEU A 403 -28.77 -10.84 20.09
CA LEU A 403 -27.86 -11.25 21.18
C LEU A 403 -28.30 -12.50 21.95
N GLU A 404 -29.44 -13.09 21.57
CA GLU A 404 -30.01 -14.29 22.18
C GLU A 404 -29.10 -15.52 22.01
N GLU A 405 -29.29 -16.53 22.87
CA GLU A 405 -28.55 -17.79 22.80
C GLU A 405 -28.87 -18.54 21.50
N LYS A 406 -27.83 -18.93 20.78
CA LYS A 406 -27.96 -19.52 19.45
C LYS A 406 -28.15 -21.04 19.56
N LYS A 407 -29.05 -21.58 18.75
CA LYS A 407 -29.16 -23.05 18.61
C LYS A 407 -27.90 -23.62 17.93
N PRO A 408 -27.51 -24.87 18.20
CA PRO A 408 -26.38 -25.48 17.51
C PRO A 408 -26.58 -25.45 15.99
N ALA A 409 -25.60 -24.92 15.26
CA ALA A 409 -25.64 -24.89 13.80
C ALA A 409 -25.62 -26.32 13.22
N PRO A 410 -26.38 -26.58 12.14
CA PRO A 410 -26.25 -27.84 11.40
C PRO A 410 -24.85 -27.94 10.77
N PRO A 411 -24.44 -29.15 10.30
CA PRO A 411 -23.20 -29.31 9.57
C PRO A 411 -23.08 -28.30 8.42
N MET A 412 -21.90 -27.69 8.27
CA MET A 412 -21.67 -26.64 7.29
C MET A 412 -22.00 -27.11 5.86
N VAL A 413 -22.96 -26.46 5.23
CA VAL A 413 -23.20 -26.56 3.79
C VAL A 413 -22.61 -25.33 3.12
N LYS A 414 -21.67 -25.54 2.20
CA LYS A 414 -20.96 -24.44 1.53
C LYS A 414 -21.91 -23.67 0.60
N ILE A 415 -22.11 -22.38 0.87
CA ILE A 415 -22.86 -21.47 0.01
C ILE A 415 -22.02 -21.18 -1.23
N LYS A 416 -22.61 -21.38 -2.42
CA LYS A 416 -21.97 -20.97 -3.68
C LYS A 416 -21.82 -19.45 -3.70
N ARG A 417 -20.63 -18.99 -4.04
CA ARG A 417 -20.33 -17.57 -4.17
C ARG A 417 -21.28 -16.96 -5.23
N PRO A 418 -22.07 -15.93 -4.89
CA PRO A 418 -22.86 -15.22 -5.88
C PRO A 418 -21.88 -14.49 -6.80
N LEU A 419 -21.76 -14.95 -8.05
CA LEU A 419 -21.13 -14.12 -9.07
C LEU A 419 -22.13 -13.01 -9.42
N PRO A 420 -21.71 -11.73 -9.49
CA PRO A 420 -22.59 -10.70 -10.02
C PRO A 420 -23.08 -11.16 -11.39
N PRO A 421 -24.40 -11.01 -11.68
CA PRO A 421 -24.92 -11.36 -13.00
C PRO A 421 -24.12 -10.59 -14.03
N LYS A 422 -23.77 -11.25 -15.15
CA LYS A 422 -23.22 -10.53 -16.30
C LYS A 422 -24.23 -9.43 -16.65
N PRO A 423 -23.80 -8.17 -16.84
CA PRO A 423 -24.71 -7.13 -17.26
C PRO A 423 -25.45 -7.57 -18.54
N GLU A 424 -26.73 -7.20 -18.67
CA GLU A 424 -27.49 -7.51 -19.87
C GLU A 424 -26.80 -6.89 -21.09
N PRO A 425 -26.64 -7.63 -22.20
CA PRO A 425 -25.96 -7.11 -23.39
C PRO A 425 -26.68 -5.86 -23.91
N ILE A 426 -25.94 -4.77 -24.02
CA ILE A 426 -26.36 -3.51 -24.61
C ILE A 426 -26.07 -3.62 -26.11
N GLY A 427 -27.08 -4.05 -26.86
CA GLY A 427 -27.03 -4.11 -28.32
C GLY A 427 -26.78 -5.51 -28.88
N LYS A 428 -26.45 -5.55 -30.17
CA LYS A 428 -26.21 -6.79 -30.93
C LYS A 428 -24.83 -7.37 -30.59
N ARG A 429 -24.72 -8.69 -30.68
CA ARG A 429 -23.49 -9.43 -30.37
C ARG A 429 -22.59 -9.46 -31.60
N TYR A 430 -21.33 -9.07 -31.45
CA TYR A 430 -20.35 -9.11 -32.54
C TYR A 430 -19.15 -9.96 -32.16
N VAL A 431 -18.78 -10.89 -33.04
CA VAL A 431 -17.68 -11.84 -32.84
C VAL A 431 -16.67 -11.71 -33.96
N CYS A 432 -15.39 -11.61 -33.61
CA CYS A 432 -14.29 -11.58 -34.54
C CYS A 432 -14.19 -12.90 -35.30
N GLY A 433 -14.27 -12.85 -36.63
CA GLY A 433 -14.13 -14.02 -37.50
C GLY A 433 -12.73 -14.66 -37.48
N GLY A 434 -11.71 -13.94 -37.01
CA GLY A 434 -10.34 -14.44 -36.90
C GLY A 434 -10.11 -15.33 -35.67
N CYS A 435 -10.37 -14.80 -34.47
CA CYS A 435 -10.04 -15.47 -33.21
C CYS A 435 -11.25 -15.85 -32.34
N GLY A 436 -12.47 -15.48 -32.76
CA GLY A 436 -13.68 -15.72 -31.97
C GLY A 436 -13.84 -14.78 -30.77
N TYR A 437 -13.04 -13.71 -30.68
CA TYR A 437 -13.21 -12.68 -29.66
C TYR A 437 -14.58 -12.01 -29.80
N GLU A 438 -15.31 -11.94 -28.69
CA GLU A 438 -16.61 -11.28 -28.62
C GLU A 438 -16.43 -9.87 -28.08
N TYR A 439 -16.90 -8.86 -28.83
CA TYR A 439 -16.95 -7.50 -28.33
C TYR A 439 -18.12 -7.35 -27.36
N ILE A 440 -17.83 -6.84 -26.16
CA ILE A 440 -18.80 -6.68 -25.07
C ILE A 440 -18.97 -5.17 -24.81
N PRO A 441 -20.03 -4.53 -25.36
CA PRO A 441 -20.24 -3.09 -25.24
C PRO A 441 -20.19 -2.58 -23.81
N GLU A 442 -20.73 -3.34 -22.85
CA GLU A 442 -20.74 -2.97 -21.42
C GLU A 442 -19.36 -2.79 -20.81
N LEU A 443 -18.36 -3.48 -21.37
CA LEU A 443 -16.96 -3.40 -20.92
C LEU A 443 -16.17 -2.38 -21.74
N GLY A 444 -16.61 -2.11 -22.97
CA GLY A 444 -15.83 -1.34 -23.93
C GLY A 444 -14.56 -2.08 -24.35
N ASP A 445 -13.54 -1.33 -24.71
CA ASP A 445 -12.19 -1.84 -24.98
C ASP A 445 -11.16 -0.84 -24.45
N GLU A 446 -10.67 -1.10 -23.24
CA GLU A 446 -9.70 -0.23 -22.53
C GLU A 446 -8.36 -0.13 -23.29
N ASP A 447 -8.00 -1.14 -24.10
CA ASP A 447 -6.75 -1.16 -24.87
C ASP A 447 -6.88 -0.33 -26.18
N GLY A 448 -8.10 -0.23 -26.73
CA GLY A 448 -8.46 0.58 -27.90
C GLY A 448 -9.03 1.97 -27.57
N ASP A 449 -8.91 2.45 -26.32
CA ASP A 449 -9.49 3.72 -25.84
C ASP A 449 -11.02 3.82 -26.04
N ILE A 450 -11.73 2.69 -25.98
CA ILE A 450 -13.19 2.62 -26.13
C ILE A 450 -13.85 2.57 -24.76
N ALA A 451 -14.65 3.58 -24.46
CA ALA A 451 -15.37 3.67 -23.20
C ALA A 451 -16.41 2.53 -23.04
N PRO A 452 -16.61 2.02 -21.80
CA PRO A 452 -17.74 1.15 -21.46
C PRO A 452 -19.08 1.75 -21.89
N GLY A 453 -19.94 0.93 -22.50
CA GLY A 453 -21.23 1.30 -23.09
C GLY A 453 -21.18 1.72 -24.56
N THR A 454 -20.02 1.65 -25.21
CA THR A 454 -19.91 1.96 -26.65
C THR A 454 -20.43 0.81 -27.48
N LEU A 455 -21.41 1.06 -28.36
CA LEU A 455 -21.94 0.05 -29.28
C LEU A 455 -20.90 -0.27 -30.38
N PHE A 456 -20.90 -1.51 -30.88
CA PHE A 456 -19.95 -1.95 -31.91
C PHE A 456 -19.99 -1.05 -33.17
N GLU A 457 -21.18 -0.60 -33.57
CA GLU A 457 -21.36 0.29 -34.72
C GLU A 457 -20.67 1.64 -34.52
N LYS A 458 -20.52 2.09 -33.26
CA LYS A 458 -19.89 3.37 -32.88
C LYS A 458 -18.39 3.28 -32.63
N LEU A 459 -17.79 2.10 -32.79
CA LEU A 459 -16.33 1.96 -32.72
C LEU A 459 -15.66 2.76 -33.85
N PRO A 460 -14.49 3.39 -33.61
CA PRO A 460 -13.67 4.01 -34.64
C PRO A 460 -13.39 3.05 -35.82
N GLU A 461 -13.20 3.58 -37.02
CA GLU A 461 -12.90 2.76 -38.22
C GLU A 461 -11.52 2.08 -38.11
N ASP A 462 -10.59 2.69 -37.40
CA ASP A 462 -9.24 2.19 -37.13
C ASP A 462 -9.15 1.27 -35.90
N TRP A 463 -10.28 0.98 -35.26
CA TRP A 463 -10.35 0.02 -34.16
C TRP A 463 -10.11 -1.41 -34.67
N VAL A 464 -9.32 -2.18 -33.93
CA VAL A 464 -8.93 -3.56 -34.28
C VAL A 464 -9.25 -4.52 -33.13
N CYS A 465 -9.42 -5.80 -33.45
CA CYS A 465 -9.64 -6.85 -32.47
C CYS A 465 -8.54 -6.86 -31.40
N PRO A 466 -8.87 -6.77 -30.10
CA PRO A 466 -7.88 -6.75 -29.03
C PRO A 466 -7.03 -8.03 -28.92
N GLU A 467 -7.55 -9.17 -29.39
CA GLU A 467 -6.87 -10.47 -29.27
C GLU A 467 -6.01 -10.82 -30.47
N CYS A 468 -6.39 -10.41 -31.69
CA CYS A 468 -5.68 -10.80 -32.91
C CYS A 468 -5.33 -9.65 -33.87
N ALA A 469 -5.68 -8.41 -33.52
CA ALA A 469 -5.45 -7.21 -34.31
C ALA A 469 -6.11 -7.20 -35.71
N GLU A 470 -7.06 -8.10 -35.97
CA GLU A 470 -7.89 -8.06 -37.19
C GLU A 470 -8.77 -6.82 -37.22
N SER A 471 -9.08 -6.32 -38.41
CA SER A 471 -9.88 -5.10 -38.58
C SER A 471 -11.32 -5.28 -38.07
N LYS A 472 -11.96 -4.16 -37.72
CA LYS A 472 -13.38 -4.10 -37.36
C LYS A 472 -14.30 -4.80 -38.39
N GLU A 473 -13.92 -4.77 -39.66
CA GLU A 473 -14.65 -5.39 -40.79
C GLU A 473 -14.73 -6.91 -40.69
N MET A 474 -13.81 -7.54 -39.96
CA MET A 474 -13.75 -9.00 -39.77
C MET A 474 -14.68 -9.49 -38.66
N PHE A 475 -15.44 -8.61 -38.00
CA PHE A 475 -16.45 -9.00 -37.02
C PHE A 475 -17.78 -9.28 -37.70
N ILE A 476 -18.41 -10.38 -37.27
CA ILE A 476 -19.75 -10.78 -37.72
C ILE A 476 -20.74 -10.63 -36.57
N GLU A 477 -21.97 -10.21 -36.90
CA GLU A 477 -23.09 -10.26 -35.96
C GLU A 477 -23.41 -11.73 -35.65
N ALA A 478 -23.43 -12.09 -34.37
CA ALA A 478 -23.51 -13.47 -33.88
C ALA A 478 -24.91 -13.88 -33.42
#